data_AF-A0A2I0FTD0-F1
#
_entry.id   AF-A0A2I0FTD0-F1
#
_cell.length_a   1.000
_cell.length_b   1.000
_cell.length_c   1.000
_cell.angle_alpha   90.00
_cell.angle_beta   90.00
_cell.angle_gamma   90.00
#
_symmetry.space_group_name_H-M   'P 1'
#
loop_
_entity.id
_entity.type
_entity.pdbx_description
1 polymer ?
#
loop_
_entity_poly.entity_id
_entity_poly.type
_entity_poly.pdbx_seq_one_letter_code
_entity_poly.pdbx_strand_id
1 'polypeptide(L)'
;MTTINGNDPLSRMGGNDNNSRFDLLSNPNPLGDSIAVMMLIMDLISRQTNDKLDSIKSKSDVSRDAQDMANRVEAELAKLIKDGDKGTLPEDVLKYLKDNNILIGGKTIDEFMEGKDGKLDKADLMTIKSALESTSGRASDFVQQNQLKMQQLIQNYNTAVQMINSLQSMLAESTKGIASAIR
;
A
#
# COMPACT_ATOMS: atom_id res chain seq x y z
N MET A 1 -16.15 -44.51 55.45
CA MET A 1 -15.24 -43.51 56.04
C MET A 1 -13.84 -43.82 55.53
N THR A 2 -13.42 -43.14 54.44
CA THR A 2 -12.38 -42.09 54.46
C THR A 2 -11.00 -42.74 54.68
N THR A 3 -10.05 -42.71 53.73
CA THR A 3 -9.33 -41.51 53.27
C THR A 3 -8.62 -41.79 51.92
N ILE A 4 -8.74 -40.88 50.95
CA ILE A 4 -7.91 -40.80 49.74
C ILE A 4 -6.83 -39.75 50.04
N ASN A 5 -5.55 -40.12 49.99
CA ASN A 5 -4.45 -39.15 49.91
C ASN A 5 -3.23 -39.78 49.22
N GLY A 6 -2.60 -39.02 48.31
CA GLY A 6 -1.20 -39.20 47.94
C GLY A 6 -0.91 -39.62 46.49
N ASN A 7 -0.58 -38.62 45.67
CA ASN A 7 0.39 -38.66 44.57
C ASN A 7 -0.03 -39.29 43.22
N ASP A 8 -0.44 -38.43 42.28
CA ASP A 8 0.40 -38.01 41.14
C ASP A 8 -0.41 -37.17 40.13
N PRO A 9 -0.18 -35.84 40.00
CA PRO A 9 -0.87 -35.04 38.98
C PRO A 9 -0.16 -35.02 37.62
N LEU A 10 0.92 -35.79 37.40
CA LEU A 10 1.69 -35.77 36.14
C LEU A 10 1.17 -36.73 35.05
N SER A 11 -0.07 -37.17 35.13
CA SER A 11 -0.67 -38.00 34.08
C SER A 11 -2.15 -37.72 33.96
N ARG A 12 -2.49 -36.66 33.22
CA ARG A 12 -3.49 -36.73 32.14
C ARG A 12 -3.63 -35.38 31.44
N MET A 13 -3.80 -35.48 30.12
CA MET A 13 -4.12 -34.45 29.14
C MET A 13 -2.97 -33.54 28.69
N GLY A 14 -2.22 -34.07 27.73
CA GLY A 14 -1.66 -33.23 26.68
C GLY A 14 -2.77 -32.54 25.89
N GLY A 15 -2.59 -31.24 25.71
CA GLY A 15 -3.28 -30.39 24.74
C GLY A 15 -2.22 -29.45 24.16
N ASN A 16 -1.89 -29.67 22.89
CA ASN A 16 -0.95 -28.90 22.11
C ASN A 16 -1.62 -27.60 21.65
N ASP A 17 -1.65 -26.58 22.50
CA ASP A 17 -2.31 -25.32 22.16
C ASP A 17 -1.27 -24.22 21.96
N ASN A 18 -0.82 -24.11 20.71
CA ASN A 18 -0.01 -23.02 20.16
C ASN A 18 -0.75 -21.67 20.16
N ASN A 19 -1.45 -21.33 21.24
CA ASN A 19 -2.28 -20.14 21.36
C ASN A 19 -1.98 -19.33 22.63
N SER A 20 -0.69 -19.19 22.97
CA SER A 20 -0.22 -18.32 24.06
C SER A 20 -0.31 -16.82 23.73
N ARG A 21 -1.02 -16.42 22.66
CA ARG A 21 -1.22 -15.01 22.29
C ARG A 21 -2.45 -14.37 22.95
N PHE A 22 -3.18 -15.12 23.78
CA PHE A 22 -4.47 -14.71 24.33
C PHE A 22 -4.62 -14.91 25.85
N ASP A 23 -3.50 -15.08 26.58
CA ASP A 23 -3.54 -15.30 28.04
C ASP A 23 -3.49 -13.99 28.86
N LEU A 24 -3.77 -12.85 28.23
CA LEU A 24 -3.92 -11.53 28.87
C LEU A 24 -5.22 -11.38 29.70
N LEU A 25 -6.09 -12.40 29.69
CA LEU A 25 -7.45 -12.36 30.25
C LEU A 25 -7.56 -12.76 31.73
N SER A 26 -6.44 -12.89 32.45
CA SER A 26 -6.49 -13.34 33.87
C SER A 26 -6.79 -12.22 34.89
N ASN A 27 -6.95 -10.96 34.46
CA ASN A 27 -7.79 -9.92 35.11
C ASN A 27 -7.81 -8.66 34.22
N PRO A 28 -8.61 -8.60 33.15
CA PRO A 28 -8.58 -7.48 32.23
C PRO A 28 -9.31 -6.30 32.86
N ASN A 29 -8.58 -5.26 33.25
CA ASN A 29 -9.22 -3.96 33.39
C ASN A 29 -9.73 -3.59 31.97
N PRO A 30 -11.04 -3.36 31.77
CA PRO A 30 -11.60 -3.06 30.45
C PRO A 30 -10.94 -1.84 29.78
N LEU A 31 -10.37 -0.93 30.58
CA LEU A 31 -9.56 0.20 30.09
C LEU A 31 -8.20 -0.26 29.54
N GLY A 32 -7.57 -1.25 30.18
CA GLY A 32 -6.31 -1.86 29.71
C GLY A 32 -6.48 -2.65 28.41
N ASP A 33 -7.55 -3.45 28.31
CA ASP A 33 -7.90 -4.17 27.07
C ASP A 33 -8.20 -3.19 25.93
N SER A 34 -8.90 -2.10 26.23
CA SER A 34 -9.20 -1.06 25.24
C SER A 34 -7.93 -0.36 24.74
N ILE A 35 -6.95 -0.10 25.62
CA ILE A 35 -5.64 0.45 25.23
C ILE A 35 -4.90 -0.56 24.34
N ALA A 36 -4.90 -1.85 24.69
CA ALA A 36 -4.23 -2.89 23.90
C ALA A 36 -4.82 -3.01 22.47
N VAL A 37 -6.14 -2.95 22.33
CA VAL A 37 -6.81 -2.94 21.02
C VAL A 37 -6.45 -1.69 20.21
N MET A 38 -6.40 -0.51 20.83
CA MET A 38 -5.99 0.71 20.13
C MET A 38 -4.52 0.68 19.68
N MET A 39 -3.63 0.09 20.48
CA MET A 39 -2.24 -0.13 20.10
C MET A 39 -2.12 -1.08 18.90
N LEU A 40 -2.94 -2.14 18.84
CA LEU A 40 -3.02 -3.04 17.68
C LEU A 40 -3.50 -2.30 16.43
N ILE A 41 -4.51 -1.44 16.55
CA ILE A 41 -5.01 -0.60 15.45
C ILE A 41 -3.91 0.34 14.95
N MET A 42 -3.14 0.95 15.86
CA MET A 42 -2.00 1.80 15.49
C MET A 42 -0.91 1.03 14.75
N ASP A 43 -0.53 -0.16 15.20
CA ASP A 43 0.44 -1.01 14.50
C ASP A 43 -0.05 -1.35 13.08
N LEU A 44 -1.32 -1.72 12.94
CA LEU A 44 -1.93 -1.99 11.64
C LEU A 44 -1.89 -0.76 10.73
N ILE A 45 -2.24 0.42 11.24
CA ILE A 45 -2.18 1.69 10.50
C ILE A 45 -0.75 1.98 10.06
N SER A 46 0.24 1.81 10.94
CA SER A 46 1.66 2.04 10.63
C SER A 46 2.16 1.13 9.51
N ARG A 47 1.83 -0.18 9.57
CA ARG A 47 2.19 -1.13 8.50
C ARG A 47 1.52 -0.77 7.17
N GLN A 48 0.20 -0.55 7.19
CA GLN A 48 -0.54 -0.15 6.00
C GLN A 48 -0.01 1.16 5.39
N THR A 49 0.44 2.09 6.23
CA THR A 49 1.02 3.37 5.80
C THR A 49 2.34 3.16 5.07
N ASN A 50 3.22 2.30 5.57
CA ASN A 50 4.49 1.98 4.93
C ASN A 50 4.30 1.32 3.55
N ASP A 51 3.43 0.31 3.46
CA ASP A 51 3.11 -0.35 2.19
C ASP A 51 2.53 0.64 1.16
N LYS A 52 1.75 1.62 1.64
CA LYS A 52 1.20 2.69 0.81
C LYS A 52 2.27 3.66 0.33
N LEU A 53 3.23 4.03 1.17
CA LEU A 53 4.34 4.90 0.79
C LEU A 53 5.16 4.29 -0.34
N ASP A 54 5.48 3.00 -0.24
CA ASP A 54 6.28 2.33 -1.26
C ASP A 54 5.52 2.23 -2.59
N SER A 55 4.22 1.94 -2.52
CA SER A 55 3.34 1.96 -3.69
C SER A 55 3.22 3.35 -4.33
N ILE A 56 3.13 4.41 -3.52
CA ILE A 56 3.06 5.81 -3.97
C ILE A 56 4.36 6.19 -4.67
N LYS A 57 5.53 5.86 -4.11
CA LYS A 57 6.82 6.15 -4.72
C LYS A 57 6.94 5.47 -6.08
N SER A 58 6.77 4.15 -6.10
CA SER A 58 6.87 3.37 -7.34
C SER A 58 5.91 3.88 -8.43
N LYS A 59 4.65 4.16 -8.09
CA LYS A 59 3.68 4.67 -9.08
C LYS A 59 3.88 6.14 -9.44
N SER A 60 4.46 6.94 -8.56
CA SER A 60 4.88 8.31 -8.88
C SER A 60 6.00 8.30 -9.92
N ASP A 61 6.97 7.40 -9.79
CA ASP A 61 8.06 7.26 -10.74
C ASP A 61 7.52 6.81 -12.11
N VAL A 62 6.66 5.78 -12.14
CA VAL A 62 5.99 5.33 -13.39
C VAL A 62 5.19 6.46 -14.04
N SER A 63 4.49 7.30 -13.28
CA SER A 63 3.73 8.43 -13.83
C SER A 63 4.66 9.45 -14.48
N ARG A 64 5.77 9.80 -13.82
CA ARG A 64 6.75 10.76 -14.34
C ARG A 64 7.47 10.22 -15.56
N ASP A 65 7.98 9.00 -15.48
CA ASP A 65 8.74 8.37 -16.55
C ASP A 65 7.86 8.16 -17.79
N ALA A 66 6.62 7.69 -17.61
CA ALA A 66 5.68 7.54 -18.73
C ALA A 66 5.35 8.88 -19.39
N GLN A 67 5.21 9.96 -18.60
CA GLN A 67 4.99 11.30 -19.14
C GLN A 67 6.20 11.80 -19.93
N ASP A 68 7.42 11.58 -19.41
CA ASP A 68 8.65 11.94 -20.10
C ASP A 68 8.82 11.17 -21.41
N MET A 69 8.50 9.87 -21.43
CA MET A 69 8.48 9.08 -22.65
C MET A 69 7.43 9.61 -23.65
N ALA A 70 6.23 9.96 -23.18
CA ALA A 70 5.19 10.53 -24.04
C ALA A 70 5.64 11.85 -24.69
N ASN A 71 6.32 12.70 -23.92
CA ASN A 71 6.88 13.96 -24.42
C ASN A 71 7.98 13.72 -25.46
N ARG A 72 8.81 12.68 -25.30
CA ARG A 72 9.82 12.28 -26.31
C ARG A 72 9.18 11.79 -27.59
N VAL A 73 8.11 11.00 -27.51
CA VAL A 73 7.33 10.57 -28.68
C VAL A 73 6.68 11.76 -29.38
N GLU A 74 6.15 12.71 -28.62
CA GLU A 74 5.59 13.96 -29.17
C GLU A 74 6.65 14.80 -29.90
N ALA A 75 7.88 14.86 -29.38
CA ALA A 75 8.98 15.53 -30.06
C ALA A 75 9.33 14.88 -31.41
N GLU A 76 9.32 13.55 -31.50
CA GLU A 76 9.51 12.86 -32.79
C GLU A 76 8.31 13.06 -33.72
N LEU A 77 7.09 13.03 -33.19
CA LEU A 77 5.89 13.31 -33.96
C LEU A 77 5.88 14.73 -34.54
N ALA A 78 6.40 15.71 -33.81
CA ALA A 78 6.51 17.10 -34.26
C ALA A 78 7.49 17.27 -35.43
N LYS A 79 8.47 16.37 -35.59
CA LYS A 79 9.41 16.37 -36.73
C LYS A 79 8.79 15.83 -38.01
N LEU A 80 7.68 15.10 -37.92
CA LEU A 80 6.94 14.55 -39.07
C LEU A 80 5.99 15.63 -39.62
N ILE A 81 6.51 16.47 -40.51
CA ILE A 81 5.79 17.62 -41.08
C ILE A 81 4.95 17.21 -42.30
N LYS A 82 5.39 16.22 -43.09
CA LYS A 82 4.68 15.81 -44.31
C LYS A 82 3.85 14.54 -44.11
N ASP A 83 2.71 14.46 -44.79
CA ASP A 83 1.92 13.24 -44.85
C ASP A 83 2.73 12.13 -45.53
N GLY A 84 2.96 11.04 -44.78
CA GLY A 84 3.78 9.90 -45.21
C GLY A 84 5.22 9.89 -44.67
N ASP A 85 5.67 10.94 -43.97
CA ASP A 85 6.93 10.87 -43.23
C ASP A 85 6.84 9.77 -42.16
N LYS A 86 7.91 8.97 -42.05
CA LYS A 86 8.04 7.93 -41.04
C LYS A 86 9.14 8.27 -40.07
N GLY A 87 8.84 8.19 -38.78
CA GLY A 87 9.78 8.42 -37.69
C GLY A 87 10.24 7.11 -37.06
N THR A 88 11.38 7.16 -36.40
CA THR A 88 11.85 6.08 -35.52
C THR A 88 11.55 6.43 -34.08
N LEU A 89 11.11 5.46 -33.29
CA LEU A 89 10.93 5.67 -31.86
C LEU A 89 12.30 5.71 -31.17
N PRO A 90 12.51 6.59 -30.18
CA PRO A 90 13.72 6.57 -29.36
C PRO A 90 13.88 5.22 -28.64
N GLU A 91 15.12 4.72 -28.53
CA GLU A 91 15.42 3.39 -27.94
C GLU A 91 14.97 3.28 -26.47
N ASP A 92 15.09 4.39 -25.74
CA ASP A 92 14.62 4.55 -24.36
C ASP A 92 13.12 4.33 -24.21
N VAL A 93 12.32 4.84 -25.16
CA VAL A 93 10.85 4.64 -25.16
C VAL A 93 10.52 3.19 -25.45
N LEU A 94 11.20 2.57 -26.43
CA LEU A 94 11.05 1.15 -26.76
C LEU A 94 11.35 0.26 -25.56
N LYS A 95 12.46 0.53 -24.88
CA LYS A 95 12.84 -0.19 -23.67
C LYS A 95 11.80 -0.02 -22.56
N TYR A 96 11.34 1.22 -22.33
CA TYR A 96 10.35 1.50 -21.29
C TYR A 96 9.03 0.77 -21.54
N LEU A 97 8.55 0.74 -22.79
CA LEU A 97 7.33 0.03 -23.19
C LEU A 97 7.45 -1.49 -22.96
N LYS A 98 8.62 -2.08 -23.25
CA LYS A 98 8.91 -3.50 -22.99
C LYS A 98 8.97 -3.80 -21.50
N ASP A 99 9.78 -3.05 -20.77
CA ASP A 99 10.05 -3.28 -19.35
C ASP A 99 8.77 -3.14 -18.50
N ASN A 100 7.88 -2.21 -18.87
CA ASN A 100 6.63 -1.95 -18.15
C ASN A 100 5.40 -2.67 -18.73
N ASN A 101 5.60 -3.49 -19.78
CA ASN A 101 4.54 -4.25 -20.47
C ASN A 101 3.33 -3.37 -20.85
N ILE A 102 3.59 -2.20 -21.42
CA ILE A 102 2.56 -1.24 -21.82
C ILE A 102 1.95 -1.68 -23.15
N LEU A 103 0.64 -1.88 -23.16
CA LEU A 103 -0.10 -2.28 -24.35
C LEU A 103 -0.42 -1.05 -25.21
N ILE A 104 -0.07 -1.10 -26.50
CA ILE A 104 -0.36 -0.07 -27.49
C ILE A 104 -1.51 -0.59 -28.36
N GLY A 105 -2.69 0.02 -28.25
CA GLY A 105 -3.87 -0.43 -29.00
C GLY A 105 -4.26 -1.88 -28.72
N GLY A 106 -3.92 -2.41 -27.53
CA GLY A 106 -4.19 -3.79 -27.13
C GLY A 106 -3.12 -4.81 -27.56
N LYS A 107 -2.02 -4.36 -28.17
CA LYS A 107 -0.88 -5.20 -28.55
C LYS A 107 0.37 -4.84 -27.75
N THR A 108 1.27 -5.80 -27.59
CA THR A 108 2.62 -5.53 -27.07
C THR A 108 3.42 -4.71 -28.07
N ILE A 109 4.49 -4.04 -27.62
CA ILE A 109 5.36 -3.26 -28.51
C ILE A 109 6.00 -4.15 -29.58
N ASP A 110 6.35 -5.40 -29.29
CA ASP A 110 6.93 -6.31 -30.28
C ASP A 110 5.92 -6.63 -31.41
N GLU A 111 4.67 -6.96 -31.05
CA GLU A 111 3.59 -7.18 -32.01
C GLU A 111 3.18 -5.89 -32.75
N PHE A 112 3.37 -4.72 -32.12
CA PHE A 112 3.07 -3.43 -32.73
C PHE A 112 4.14 -3.02 -33.75
N MET A 113 5.39 -3.44 -33.54
CA MET A 113 6.53 -3.18 -34.41
C MET A 113 6.68 -4.22 -35.53
N GLU A 114 6.04 -5.39 -35.39
CA GLU A 114 6.04 -6.45 -36.38
C GLU A 114 5.47 -5.97 -37.73
N GLY A 115 6.30 -6.00 -38.77
CA GLY A 115 5.95 -5.51 -40.11
C GLY A 115 6.15 -4.02 -40.37
N LYS A 116 6.62 -3.24 -39.38
CA LYS A 116 6.87 -1.79 -39.53
C LYS A 116 8.34 -1.39 -39.71
N ASP A 117 9.26 -2.34 -39.58
CA ASP A 117 10.69 -2.18 -39.86
C ASP A 117 11.33 -0.95 -39.18
N GLY A 118 10.85 -0.62 -37.97
CA GLY A 118 11.29 0.54 -37.18
C GLY A 118 10.78 1.90 -37.66
N LYS A 119 9.99 1.95 -38.74
CA LYS A 119 9.47 3.18 -39.35
C LYS A 119 7.98 3.34 -39.06
N LEU A 120 7.67 4.15 -38.06
CA LEU A 120 6.33 4.43 -37.59
C LEU A 120 5.77 5.67 -38.29
N ASP A 121 4.52 5.59 -38.71
CA ASP A 121 3.83 6.77 -39.23
C ASP A 121 3.34 7.66 -38.07
N LYS A 122 2.75 8.81 -38.43
CA LYS A 122 2.21 9.75 -37.46
C LYS A 122 1.10 9.13 -36.60
N ALA A 123 0.24 8.29 -37.17
CA ALA A 123 -0.85 7.66 -36.45
C ALA A 123 -0.35 6.63 -35.43
N ASP A 124 0.71 5.90 -35.77
CA ASP A 124 1.39 4.97 -34.89
C ASP A 124 2.02 5.67 -33.69
N LEU A 125 2.75 6.76 -33.92
CA LEU A 125 3.33 7.56 -32.84
C LEU A 125 2.25 8.22 -31.96
N MET A 126 1.13 8.66 -32.53
CA MET A 126 -0.02 9.12 -31.74
C MET A 126 -0.57 8.01 -30.85
N THR A 127 -0.69 6.79 -31.37
CA THR A 127 -1.19 5.64 -30.60
C THR A 127 -0.25 5.30 -29.44
N ILE A 128 1.06 5.32 -29.67
CA ILE A 128 2.06 5.12 -28.61
C ILE A 128 1.99 6.23 -27.57
N LYS A 129 1.91 7.50 -28.01
CA LYS A 129 1.76 8.66 -27.11
C LYS A 129 0.53 8.49 -26.23
N SER A 130 -0.63 8.18 -26.81
CA SER A 130 -1.86 7.98 -26.06
C SER A 130 -1.79 6.83 -25.06
N ALA A 131 -1.08 5.73 -25.40
CA ALA A 131 -0.87 4.63 -24.45
C ALA A 131 0.00 5.04 -23.26
N LEU A 132 1.06 5.82 -23.49
CA LEU A 132 1.94 6.35 -22.46
C LEU A 132 1.22 7.39 -21.58
N GLU A 133 0.47 8.33 -22.18
CA GLU A 133 -0.35 9.31 -21.45
C GLU A 133 -1.44 8.63 -20.62
N SER A 134 -2.08 7.59 -21.15
CA SER A 134 -3.05 6.79 -20.40
C SER A 134 -2.41 6.09 -19.21
N THR A 135 -1.21 5.52 -19.39
CA THR A 135 -0.45 4.87 -18.32
C THR A 135 -0.05 5.88 -17.24
N SER A 136 0.45 7.05 -17.65
CA SER A 136 0.78 8.18 -16.76
C SER A 136 -0.44 8.64 -15.96
N GLY A 137 -1.58 8.88 -16.63
CA GLY A 137 -2.82 9.30 -16.01
C GLY A 137 -3.32 8.28 -14.97
N ARG A 138 -3.37 7.00 -15.33
CA ARG A 138 -3.77 5.92 -14.40
C ARG A 138 -2.83 5.81 -13.19
N ALA A 139 -1.53 6.00 -13.39
CA ALA A 139 -0.55 5.99 -12.31
C ALA A 139 -0.70 7.21 -11.40
N SER A 140 -0.92 8.41 -11.97
CA SER A 140 -1.20 9.64 -11.22
C SER A 140 -2.48 9.52 -10.40
N ASP A 141 -3.57 9.01 -11.00
CA ASP A 141 -4.83 8.78 -10.29
C ASP A 141 -4.65 7.80 -9.13
N PHE A 142 -3.86 6.75 -9.33
CA PHE A 142 -3.51 5.84 -8.25
C PHE A 142 -2.76 6.59 -7.14
N VAL A 143 -1.71 7.35 -7.45
CA VAL A 143 -0.95 8.13 -6.45
C VAL A 143 -1.87 9.06 -5.67
N GLN A 144 -2.73 9.82 -6.34
CA GLN A 144 -3.66 10.76 -5.71
C GLN A 144 -4.64 10.04 -4.78
N GLN A 145 -5.25 8.94 -5.22
CA GLN A 145 -6.15 8.14 -4.39
C GLN A 145 -5.44 7.54 -3.17
N ASN A 146 -4.19 7.09 -3.34
CA ASN A 146 -3.40 6.50 -2.26
C ASN A 146 -2.95 7.57 -1.25
N GLN A 147 -2.64 8.78 -1.72
CA GLN A 147 -2.29 9.92 -0.87
C GLN A 147 -3.48 10.36 0.01
N LEU A 148 -4.71 10.41 -0.54
CA LEU A 148 -5.91 10.72 0.26
C LEU A 148 -6.16 9.65 1.34
N LYS A 149 -6.02 8.36 0.99
CA LYS A 149 -6.11 7.28 1.98
C LYS A 149 -5.05 7.39 3.07
N MET A 150 -3.83 7.80 2.72
CA MET A 150 -2.77 8.05 3.69
C MET A 150 -3.11 9.21 4.64
N GLN A 151 -3.67 10.31 4.12
CA GLN A 151 -4.15 11.39 4.98
C GLN A 151 -5.23 10.91 5.97
N GLN A 152 -6.15 10.05 5.51
CA GLN A 152 -7.16 9.44 6.37
C GLN A 152 -6.53 8.52 7.43
N LEU A 153 -5.53 7.71 7.06
CA LEU A 153 -4.80 6.86 8.01
C LEU A 153 -4.08 7.70 9.08
N ILE A 154 -3.44 8.80 8.70
CA ILE A 154 -2.78 9.72 9.63
C ILE A 154 -3.80 10.38 10.58
N GLN A 155 -4.95 10.81 10.06
CA GLN A 155 -6.04 11.34 10.90
C GLN A 155 -6.56 10.30 11.88
N ASN A 156 -6.78 9.06 11.42
CA ASN A 156 -7.19 7.95 12.28
C ASN A 156 -6.14 7.62 13.35
N TYR A 157 -4.86 7.67 13.00
CA TYR A 157 -3.76 7.48 13.93
C TYR A 157 -3.77 8.54 15.04
N ASN A 158 -3.88 9.83 14.67
CA ASN A 158 -3.95 10.92 15.65
C ASN A 158 -5.17 10.80 16.57
N THR A 159 -6.33 10.42 16.03
CA THR A 159 -7.54 10.15 16.83
C THR A 159 -7.32 8.99 17.79
N ALA A 160 -6.68 7.90 17.35
CA ALA A 160 -6.34 6.78 18.22
C ALA A 160 -5.39 7.21 19.36
N VAL A 161 -4.40 8.08 19.09
CA VAL A 161 -3.49 8.61 20.13
C VAL A 161 -4.27 9.41 21.17
N GLN A 162 -5.21 10.27 20.73
CA GLN A 162 -6.06 11.02 21.65
C GLN A 162 -6.94 10.09 22.50
N MET A 163 -7.50 9.03 21.91
CA MET A 163 -8.29 8.04 22.66
C MET A 163 -7.46 7.26 23.68
N ILE A 164 -6.23 6.84 23.32
CA ILE A 164 -5.31 6.19 24.26
C ILE A 164 -4.99 7.14 25.44
N ASN A 165 -4.69 8.40 25.17
CA ASN A 165 -4.41 9.39 26.22
C ASN A 165 -5.61 9.58 27.15
N SER A 166 -6.83 9.58 26.61
CA SER A 166 -8.07 9.62 27.40
C SER A 166 -8.22 8.38 28.29
N LEU A 167 -8.04 7.18 27.73
CA LEU A 167 -8.12 5.93 28.48
C LEU A 167 -7.04 5.82 29.57
N GLN A 168 -5.81 6.28 29.29
CA GLN A 168 -4.74 6.35 30.28
C GLN A 168 -5.08 7.31 31.41
N SER A 169 -5.69 8.45 31.10
CA SER A 169 -6.13 9.43 32.10
C SER A 169 -7.25 8.87 32.98
N MET A 170 -8.21 8.15 32.38
CA MET A 170 -9.27 7.47 33.11
C MET A 170 -8.72 6.34 34.00
N LEU A 171 -7.76 5.57 33.50
CA LEU A 171 -7.08 4.52 34.27
C LEU A 171 -6.36 5.10 35.49
N ALA A 172 -5.65 6.22 35.30
CA ALA A 172 -4.95 6.92 36.37
C ALA A 172 -5.93 7.45 37.44
N GLU A 173 -7.02 8.08 37.01
CA GLU A 173 -8.05 8.58 37.94
C GLU A 173 -8.75 7.44 38.69
N SER A 174 -9.10 6.36 38.00
CA SER A 174 -9.67 5.17 38.62
C SER A 174 -8.74 4.57 39.68
N THR A 175 -7.44 4.46 39.36
CA THR A 175 -6.42 3.96 40.29
C THR A 175 -6.29 4.88 41.51
N LYS A 176 -6.33 6.20 41.31
CA LYS A 176 -6.28 7.20 42.38
C LYS A 176 -7.53 7.18 43.27
N GLY A 177 -8.70 6.98 42.68
CA GLY A 177 -9.98 6.81 43.40
C GLY A 177 -9.97 5.57 44.29
N ILE A 178 -9.50 4.43 43.78
CA ILE A 178 -9.32 3.20 44.57
C ILE A 178 -8.33 3.43 45.71
N ALA A 179 -7.18 4.06 45.44
CA ALA A 179 -6.17 4.35 46.45
C ALA A 179 -6.69 5.30 47.57
N SER A 180 -7.59 6.22 47.22
CA SER A 180 -8.23 7.13 48.18
C SER A 180 -9.32 6.45 49.01
N ALA A 181 -9.98 5.42 48.48
CA ALA A 181 -11.03 4.67 49.17
C ALA A 181 -10.49 3.63 50.18
N ILE A 182 -9.22 3.23 50.04
CA ILE A 182 -8.55 2.25 50.92
C ILE A 182 -7.83 2.94 52.09
N ARG A 183 -7.67 4.27 52.04
CA ARG A 183 -7.09 5.07 53.12
C ARG A 183 -8.17 5.58 54.06
#